data_AF-A0A3Q2CEU2-F1
#
_entry.id   AF-A0A3Q2CEU2-F1
#
_cell.length_a   1.000
_cell.length_b   1.000
_cell.length_c   1.000
_cell.angle_alpha   90.00
_cell.angle_beta   90.00
_cell.angle_gamma   90.00
#
_symmetry.space_group_name_H-M   'P 1'
#
loop_
_entity.id
_entity.type
_entity.pdbx_description
1 polymer ?
#
loop_
_entity_poly.entity_id
_entity_poly.type
_entity_poly.pdbx_seq_one_letter_code
_entity_poly.pdbx_strand_id
1 'polypeptide(L)'
;MKTRATLSEQEIKSIHTARHLDPLPPGYFYNGYLYQHIYGEKRSFHPNMEEFIKEYISEANKEIEQFNHQLELELQGQPDMFDL
;
A
#
# COMPACT_ATOMS: atom_id res chain seq x y z
N MET A 1 0.78 9.96 8.31
CA MET A 1 0.86 9.66 6.87
C MET A 1 1.85 8.53 6.64
N LYS A 2 1.44 7.48 5.93
CA LYS A 2 2.32 6.41 5.46
C LYS A 2 3.20 6.91 4.31
N THR A 3 4.43 6.44 4.29
CA THR A 3 5.39 6.59 3.18
C THR A 3 6.08 5.25 2.94
N ARG A 4 6.85 5.15 1.85
CA ARG A 4 7.62 3.94 1.55
C ARG A 4 8.50 3.50 2.73
N ALA A 5 9.10 4.46 3.43
CA ALA A 5 10.01 4.22 4.55
C ALA A 5 9.29 3.77 5.84
N THR A 6 7.99 4.02 5.97
CA THR A 6 7.21 3.63 7.15
C THR A 6 6.55 2.26 7.01
N LEU A 7 6.62 1.63 5.83
CA LEU A 7 6.05 0.30 5.63
C LEU A 7 6.97 -0.76 6.22
N SER A 8 6.38 -1.65 7.02
CA SER A 8 7.05 -2.86 7.49
C SER A 8 7.23 -3.87 6.37
N GLU A 9 8.18 -4.79 6.53
CA GLU A 9 8.35 -5.92 5.61
C GLU A 9 7.08 -6.78 5.51
N GLN A 10 6.34 -6.92 6.61
CA GLN A 10 5.10 -7.69 6.64
C GLN A 10 4.03 -7.02 5.78
N GLU A 11 3.89 -5.69 5.86
CA GLU A 11 2.98 -4.94 4.97
C GLU A 11 3.37 -5.12 3.51
N ILE A 12 4.65 -5.04 3.17
CA ILE A 12 5.13 -5.25 1.80
C ILE A 12 4.79 -6.68 1.30
N LYS A 13 4.98 -7.70 2.14
CA LYS A 13 4.61 -9.08 1.83
C LYS A 13 3.10 -9.24 1.66
N SER A 14 2.30 -8.58 2.47
CA SER A 14 0.84 -8.59 2.35
C SER A 14 0.38 -7.94 1.05
N ILE A 15 0.95 -6.79 0.68
CA ILE A 15 0.68 -6.11 -0.61
C ILE A 15 1.03 -7.05 -1.77
N HIS A 16 2.19 -7.72 -1.72
CA HIS A 16 2.54 -8.71 -2.73
C HIS A 16 1.53 -9.85 -2.78
N THR A 17 1.20 -10.44 -1.63
CA THR A 17 0.28 -11.59 -1.55
C THR A 17 -1.11 -11.25 -2.09
N ALA A 18 -1.59 -10.03 -1.87
CA ALA A 18 -2.87 -9.58 -2.40
C ALA A 18 -2.89 -9.43 -3.94
N ARG A 19 -1.72 -9.21 -4.55
CA ARG A 19 -1.59 -8.80 -5.97
C ARG A 19 -0.65 -9.69 -6.79
N HIS A 20 -0.13 -10.80 -6.24
CA HIS A 20 0.92 -11.60 -6.88
C HIS A 20 0.46 -12.35 -8.15
N LEU A 21 -0.86 -12.46 -8.34
CA LEU A 21 -1.52 -13.07 -9.50
C LEU A 21 -1.97 -12.04 -10.54
N ASP A 22 -1.73 -10.75 -10.30
CA ASP A 22 -1.99 -9.71 -11.29
C ASP A 22 -1.23 -9.98 -12.60
N PRO A 23 -1.73 -9.46 -13.73
CA PRO A 23 -1.06 -9.60 -15.01
C PRO A 23 0.38 -9.11 -14.95
N LEU A 24 1.30 -9.96 -15.42
CA LEU A 24 2.71 -9.63 -15.50
C LEU A 24 2.97 -8.66 -16.68
N PRO A 25 3.92 -7.73 -16.53
CA PRO A 25 4.41 -6.94 -17.65
C PRO A 25 4.99 -7.84 -18.76
N PRO A 26 4.99 -7.38 -20.01
CA PRO A 26 5.56 -8.12 -21.12
C PRO A 26 6.99 -8.57 -20.83
N GLY A 27 7.30 -9.82 -21.19
CA GLY A 27 8.62 -10.41 -20.97
C GLY A 27 8.83 -10.99 -19.58
N TYR A 28 7.94 -10.78 -18.61
CA TYR A 28 7.99 -11.48 -17.32
C TYR A 28 7.11 -12.72 -17.30
N PHE A 29 7.58 -13.75 -16.61
CA PHE A 29 6.81 -14.94 -16.25
C PHE A 29 7.18 -15.40 -14.83
N TYR A 30 6.27 -16.11 -14.18
CA TYR A 30 6.55 -16.77 -12.90
C TYR A 30 6.86 -18.24 -13.13
N ASN A 31 8.04 -18.71 -12.68
CA ASN A 31 8.48 -20.08 -12.93
C ASN A 31 8.12 -21.07 -11.81
N GLY A 32 7.25 -20.70 -10.87
CA GLY A 32 6.94 -21.47 -9.67
C GLY A 32 7.86 -21.20 -8.47
N TYR A 33 8.93 -20.40 -8.65
CA TYR A 33 9.84 -20.01 -7.58
C TYR A 33 10.09 -18.49 -7.56
N LEU A 34 10.42 -17.91 -8.71
CA LEU A 34 10.77 -16.51 -8.90
C LEU A 34 10.09 -15.94 -10.15
N TYR A 35 9.96 -14.62 -10.16
CA TYR A 35 9.63 -13.87 -11.38
C TYR A 35 10.89 -13.75 -12.22
N GLN A 36 10.78 -14.07 -13.51
CA GLN A 36 11.90 -14.01 -14.44
C GLN A 36 11.53 -13.20 -15.67
N HIS A 37 12.44 -12.32 -16.10
CA HIS A 37 12.37 -11.69 -17.40
C HIS A 37 12.98 -12.60 -18.46
N ILE A 38 12.50 -12.53 -19.71
CA ILE A 38 13.06 -13.28 -20.86
C ILE A 38 14.56 -13.01 -21.11
N TYR A 39 15.09 -11.88 -20.61
CA TYR A 39 16.51 -11.54 -20.70
C TYR A 39 17.33 -11.96 -19.45
N GLY A 40 16.75 -12.74 -18.54
CA GLY A 40 17.46 -13.38 -17.43
C GLY A 40 17.44 -12.62 -16.11
N GLU A 41 16.79 -11.46 -16.02
CA GLU A 41 16.56 -10.78 -14.74
C GLU A 41 15.65 -11.62 -13.84
N LYS A 42 15.94 -11.69 -12.54
CA LYS A 42 15.18 -12.49 -11.56
C LYS A 42 14.74 -11.62 -10.38
N ARG A 43 13.52 -11.82 -9.90
CA ARG A 43 12.95 -11.11 -8.75
C ARG A 43 12.14 -12.04 -7.87
N SER A 44 12.21 -11.84 -6.56
CA SER A 44 11.39 -12.58 -5.58
C SER A 44 9.96 -12.05 -5.50
N PHE A 45 9.77 -10.76 -5.79
CA PHE A 45 8.47 -10.12 -5.79
C PHE A 45 7.99 -9.79 -7.20
N HIS A 46 6.69 -9.52 -7.31
CA HIS A 46 6.05 -9.12 -8.56
C HIS A 46 6.79 -7.90 -9.18
N PRO A 47 7.03 -7.87 -10.51
CA PRO A 47 7.76 -6.77 -11.13
C PRO A 47 7.13 -5.39 -10.91
N ASN A 48 5.79 -5.33 -10.74
CA ASN A 48 5.06 -4.10 -10.45
C ASN A 48 4.94 -3.75 -8.95
N MET A 49 5.77 -4.33 -8.08
CA MET A 49 5.64 -4.10 -6.63
C MET A 49 5.67 -2.61 -6.23
N GLU A 50 6.52 -1.79 -6.84
CA GLU A 50 6.58 -0.37 -6.48
C GLU A 50 5.27 0.37 -6.80
N GLU A 51 4.61 0.03 -7.91
CA GLU A 51 3.30 0.60 -8.23
C GLU A 51 2.23 0.12 -7.25
N PHE A 52 2.22 -1.17 -6.89
CA PHE A 52 1.30 -1.70 -5.88
C PHE A 52 1.47 -1.01 -4.51
N ILE A 53 2.72 -0.73 -4.14
CA ILE A 53 3.03 -0.03 -2.89
C ILE A 53 2.59 1.44 -2.94
N LYS A 54 2.78 2.10 -4.08
CA LYS A 54 2.31 3.47 -4.29
C LYS A 54 0.80 3.57 -4.21
N GLU A 55 0.07 2.65 -4.86
CA GLU A 55 -1.39 2.52 -4.77
C GLU A 55 -1.82 2.34 -3.31
N TYR A 56 -1.23 1.37 -2.61
CA TYR A 56 -1.53 1.12 -1.19
C TYR A 56 -1.30 2.35 -0.30
N ILE A 57 -0.16 3.04 -0.46
CA ILE A 57 0.15 4.24 0.33
C ILE A 57 -0.89 5.35 0.05
N SER A 58 -1.27 5.53 -1.22
CA SER A 58 -2.26 6.52 -1.61
C SER A 58 -3.61 6.24 -0.98
N GLU A 59 -4.08 4.99 -1.04
CA GLU A 59 -5.35 4.57 -0.44
C GLU A 59 -5.34 4.71 1.08
N ALA A 60 -4.30 4.19 1.74
CA ALA A 60 -4.18 4.26 3.19
C ALA A 60 -4.09 5.70 3.72
N ASN A 61 -3.38 6.60 3.01
CA ASN A 61 -3.33 8.00 3.39
C ASN A 61 -4.66 8.71 3.18
N LYS A 62 -5.39 8.39 2.11
CA LYS A 62 -6.74 8.91 1.88
C LYS A 62 -7.69 8.49 3.00
N GLU A 63 -7.63 7.24 3.46
CA GLU A 63 -8.43 6.76 4.59
C GLU A 63 -8.08 7.51 5.89
N ILE A 64 -6.78 7.75 6.14
CA ILE A 64 -6.33 8.54 7.30
C ILE A 64 -6.86 9.98 7.22
N GLU A 65 -6.79 10.61 6.05
CA GLU A 65 -7.32 11.98 5.85
C GLU A 65 -8.82 12.06 6.09
N GLN A 66 -9.59 11.10 5.57
CA GLN A 66 -11.03 11.02 5.78
C GLN A 66 -11.38 10.85 7.26
N PHE A 67 -10.65 9.99 7.96
CA PHE A 67 -10.85 9.76 9.38
C PHE A 67 -10.51 11.01 10.22
N ASN A 68 -9.37 11.65 9.93
CA ASN A 68 -8.98 12.89 10.61
C ASN A 68 -10.01 14.00 10.39
N HIS A 69 -10.52 14.16 9.16
CA HIS A 69 -11.54 15.15 8.85
C HIS A 69 -12.86 14.87 9.60
N GLN A 70 -13.27 13.61 9.69
CA GLN A 70 -14.45 13.22 10.46
C GLN A 70 -14.29 13.55 11.96
N LEU A 71 -13.12 13.25 12.54
CA LEU A 71 -12.82 13.60 13.93
C LEU A 71 -12.83 15.11 14.17
N GLU A 72 -12.30 15.92 13.25
CA GLU A 72 -12.33 17.39 13.34
C GLU A 72 -13.77 17.92 13.37
N LEU A 73 -14.66 17.38 12.54
CA LEU A 73 -16.07 17.76 12.52
C LEU A 73 -16.80 17.38 13.82
N GLU A 74 -16.51 16.19 14.37
CA GLU A 74 -17.08 15.74 15.65
C GLU A 74 -16.63 16.63 16.82
N LEU A 75 -15.35 17.00 16.85
CA LEU A 75 -14.79 17.86 17.89
C LEU A 75 -15.33 19.30 17.81
N GLN A 76 -15.53 19.85 16.61
CA GLN A 76 -16.12 21.19 16.43
C GLN A 76 -17.59 21.26 16.89
N GLY A 77 -18.28 20.12 17.00
CA GLY A 77 -19.67 20.04 17.48
C GLY A 77 -19.83 19.86 18.99
N GLN A 78 -18.74 19.61 19.73
CA GLN A 78 -18.79 19.51 21.20
C GLN A 78 -18.48 20.87 21.82
N PRO A 79 -19.45 21.54 22.49
CA PRO A 79 -19.11 22.66 23.36
C PRO A 79 -18.14 22.14 24.42
N ASP A 80 -17.09 22.91 24.70
CA ASP A 80 -16.08 22.55 25.68
C ASP A 80 -16.75 22.39 27.05
N MET A 81 -16.98 21.15 27.49
CA MET A 81 -17.72 20.81 28.71
C MET A 81 -16.94 21.16 29.99
N PHE A 82 -15.72 21.71 29.84
CA PHE A 82 -14.86 22.15 30.93
C PHE A 82 -15.00 23.63 31.29
N ASP A 83 -15.84 24.39 30.56
CA ASP A 83 -16.12 25.82 30.83
C ASP A 83 -17.40 26.05 31.69
N LEU A 84 -17.88 25.03 32.42
CA LEU A 84 -19.04 25.11 33.34
C LEU A 84 -18.65 25.38 34.81
#